data_AF-A0A2U1WEQ3-F1
#
_entry.id   AF-A0A2U1WEQ3-F1
#
_cell.length_a   1.000
_cell.length_b   1.000
_cell.length_c   1.000
_cell.angle_alpha   90.00
_cell.angle_beta   90.00
_cell.angle_gamma   90.00
#
_symmetry.space_group_name_H-M   'P 1'
#
loop_
_entity.id
_entity.type
_entity.pdbx_description
1 polymer ?
#
loop_
_entity_poly.entity_id
_entity_poly.type
_entity_poly.pdbx_seq_one_letter_code
_entity_poly.pdbx_strand_id
1 'polypeptide(L)'
;MSDDIAVPVSDTEASVPAVGAPSIFRGVRRALATRGYASLTEFRLASGRRADVLAIDEAGNILIVEVKSGVPDFRSDQKWQEYREWCDAFYFAVDDGFPTELIPEDCGLIVADAYGAEVLREAPVAKLAAARRKTLLLRAAMTGAGRLHRIEDPMFTQSSPTV
;
A
#
# COMPACT_ATOMS: atom_id res chain seq x y z
N MET A 1 0.11 -11.62 -63.54
CA MET A 1 -0.96 -11.78 -62.53
C MET A 1 -0.39 -12.65 -61.43
N SER A 2 -0.66 -12.27 -60.19
CA SER A 2 -0.08 -12.75 -58.92
C SER A 2 1.15 -11.95 -58.48
N ASP A 3 0.89 -10.74 -57.97
CA ASP A 3 1.77 -10.05 -57.03
C ASP A 3 1.53 -10.65 -55.64
N ASP A 4 2.59 -11.18 -55.02
CA ASP A 4 2.61 -11.63 -53.62
C ASP A 4 2.59 -10.39 -52.71
N ILE A 5 1.45 -10.15 -52.06
CA ILE A 5 1.31 -9.11 -51.04
C ILE A 5 1.79 -9.69 -49.71
N ALA A 6 2.97 -9.24 -49.27
CA ALA A 6 3.45 -9.44 -47.92
C ALA A 6 2.53 -8.70 -46.93
N VAL A 7 1.90 -9.44 -46.02
CA VAL A 7 1.11 -8.89 -44.91
C VAL A 7 2.08 -8.48 -43.79
N PRO A 8 2.04 -7.25 -43.28
CA PRO A 8 2.86 -6.88 -42.13
C PRO A 8 2.23 -7.49 -40.87
N VAL A 9 2.97 -8.37 -40.21
CA VAL A 9 2.67 -8.78 -38.83
C VAL A 9 2.99 -7.61 -37.92
N SER A 10 1.93 -6.97 -37.42
CA SER A 10 1.98 -5.97 -36.36
C SER A 10 2.16 -6.69 -35.04
N ASP A 11 3.37 -6.64 -34.47
CA ASP A 11 3.64 -7.00 -33.08
C ASP A 11 2.97 -5.97 -32.15
N THR A 12 1.66 -6.12 -31.96
CA THR A 12 0.99 -5.48 -30.83
C THR A 12 1.23 -6.37 -29.64
N GLU A 13 2.31 -6.11 -28.89
CA GLU A 13 2.42 -6.60 -27.51
C GLU A 13 1.15 -6.16 -26.78
N ALA A 14 0.30 -7.13 -26.47
CA ALA A 14 -0.91 -6.89 -25.72
C ALA A 14 -0.50 -6.37 -24.34
N SER A 15 -0.66 -5.07 -24.12
CA SER A 15 -0.46 -4.47 -22.80
C SER A 15 -1.36 -5.21 -21.81
N VAL A 16 -0.77 -5.87 -20.82
CA VAL A 16 -1.51 -6.43 -19.69
C VAL A 16 -2.35 -5.28 -19.10
N PRO A 17 -3.68 -5.45 -18.97
CA PRO A 17 -4.52 -4.36 -18.48
C PRO A 17 -4.06 -3.97 -17.07
N ALA A 18 -3.73 -2.69 -16.89
CA ALA A 18 -3.29 -2.14 -15.63
C ALA A 18 -4.23 -2.57 -14.50
N VAL A 19 -3.64 -3.12 -13.45
CA VAL A 19 -4.39 -3.66 -12.32
C VAL A 19 -4.81 -2.49 -11.45
N GLY A 20 -6.12 -2.19 -11.41
CA GLY A 20 -6.62 -1.05 -10.66
C GLY A 20 -6.24 -1.12 -9.16
N ALA A 21 -6.13 0.06 -8.52
CA ALA A 21 -5.69 0.19 -7.11
C ALA A 21 -6.33 -0.83 -6.14
N PRO A 22 -7.65 -1.13 -6.18
CA PRO A 22 -8.26 -2.09 -5.26
C PRO A 22 -7.64 -3.49 -5.31
N SER A 23 -7.17 -3.92 -6.47
CA SER A 23 -6.49 -5.19 -6.66
C SER A 23 -5.11 -5.16 -6.01
N ILE A 24 -4.31 -4.11 -6.23
CA ILE A 24 -3.01 -3.92 -5.56
C ILE A 24 -3.18 -3.93 -4.03
N PHE A 25 -4.16 -3.19 -3.50
CA PHE A 25 -4.51 -3.22 -2.07
C PHE A 25 -4.79 -4.64 -1.56
N ARG A 26 -5.54 -5.44 -2.32
CA ARG A 26 -5.87 -6.82 -1.94
C ARG A 26 -4.63 -7.71 -1.91
N GLY A 27 -3.80 -7.66 -2.94
CA GLY A 27 -2.55 -8.41 -3.03
C GLY A 27 -1.59 -8.09 -1.90
N VAL A 28 -1.33 -6.80 -1.69
CA VAL A 28 -0.47 -6.29 -0.61
C VAL A 28 -0.93 -6.83 0.75
N ARG A 29 -2.22 -6.70 1.06
CA ARG A 29 -2.74 -7.13 2.36
C ARG A 29 -2.66 -8.64 2.57
N ARG A 30 -2.82 -9.45 1.51
CA ARG A 30 -2.62 -10.90 1.59
C ARG A 30 -1.16 -11.28 1.81
N ALA A 31 -0.24 -10.64 1.11
CA ALA A 31 1.19 -10.86 1.29
C ALA A 31 1.65 -10.46 2.70
N LEU A 32 1.19 -9.31 3.19
CA LEU A 32 1.44 -8.86 4.56
C LEU A 32 0.90 -9.87 5.60
N ALA A 33 -0.33 -10.33 5.44
CA ALA A 33 -0.91 -11.35 6.34
C ALA A 33 -0.10 -12.65 6.35
N THR A 34 0.38 -13.10 5.18
CA THR A 34 1.24 -14.28 5.04
C THR A 34 2.58 -14.10 5.75
N ARG A 35 3.09 -12.86 5.80
CA ARG A 35 4.31 -12.47 6.52
C ARG A 35 4.09 -12.19 8.02
N GLY A 36 2.88 -12.44 8.55
CA GLY A 36 2.56 -12.24 9.97
C GLY A 36 2.17 -10.81 10.35
N TYR A 37 1.81 -9.96 9.39
CA TYR A 37 1.36 -8.59 9.65
C TYR A 37 -0.17 -8.47 9.60
N ALA A 38 -0.75 -7.79 10.59
CA ALA A 38 -2.10 -7.25 10.51
C ALA A 38 -2.09 -5.87 9.82
N SER A 39 -3.10 -5.57 9.00
CA SER A 39 -3.13 -4.33 8.20
C SER A 39 -4.43 -3.53 8.30
N LEU A 40 -4.29 -2.20 8.33
CA LEU A 40 -5.36 -1.22 8.21
C LEU A 40 -5.14 -0.38 6.94
N THR A 41 -6.17 -0.26 6.11
CA THR A 41 -6.14 0.64 4.95
C THR A 41 -6.55 2.06 5.32
N GLU A 42 -6.18 3.09 4.56
CA GLU A 42 -6.66 4.46 4.75
C GLU A 42 -6.45 4.98 6.19
N PHE A 43 -5.27 4.75 6.77
CA PHE A 43 -4.98 5.06 8.17
C PHE A 43 -4.49 6.51 8.33
N ARG A 44 -5.19 7.29 9.17
CA ARG A 44 -4.82 8.70 9.43
C ARG A 44 -3.73 8.83 10.48
N LEU A 45 -2.59 9.35 10.07
CA LEU A 45 -1.44 9.69 10.91
C LEU A 45 -1.70 10.98 11.71
N ALA A 46 -0.93 11.18 12.77
CA ALA A 46 -1.06 12.40 13.58
C ALA A 46 -0.58 13.67 12.84
N SER A 47 0.21 13.52 11.76
CA SER A 47 0.57 14.59 10.83
C SER A 47 -0.62 15.10 9.98
N GLY A 48 -1.78 14.44 10.03
CA GLY A 48 -2.92 14.71 9.14
C GLY A 48 -2.82 13.99 7.79
N ARG A 49 -1.68 13.36 7.49
CA ARG A 49 -1.52 12.47 6.33
C ARG A 49 -2.35 11.19 6.49
N ARG A 50 -2.64 10.55 5.36
CA ARG A 50 -3.33 9.26 5.31
C ARG A 50 -2.42 8.26 4.63
N ALA A 51 -1.98 7.26 5.37
CA ALA A 51 -1.23 6.13 4.81
C ALA A 51 -2.22 5.17 4.15
N ASP A 52 -1.90 4.74 2.94
CA ASP A 52 -2.74 3.79 2.21
C ASP A 52 -2.86 2.47 2.95
N VAL A 53 -1.74 1.89 3.38
CA VAL A 53 -1.71 0.70 4.26
C VAL A 53 -0.74 0.91 5.42
N LEU A 54 -1.25 0.78 6.64
CA LEU A 54 -0.44 0.60 7.85
C LEU A 54 -0.43 -0.89 8.21
N ALA A 55 0.75 -1.48 8.41
CA ALA A 55 0.89 -2.88 8.81
C ALA A 55 1.66 -3.02 10.12
N ILE A 56 1.26 -3.97 10.98
CA ILE A 56 1.85 -4.20 12.31
C ILE A 56 2.06 -5.70 12.51
N ASP A 57 3.25 -6.11 12.96
CA ASP A 57 3.56 -7.49 13.36
C ASP A 57 3.47 -7.70 14.89
N GLU A 58 3.67 -8.94 15.35
CA GLU A 58 3.62 -9.30 16.77
C GLU A 58 4.72 -8.65 17.62
N ALA A 59 5.84 -8.26 17.01
CA ALA A 59 6.91 -7.52 17.67
C ALA A 59 6.61 -6.01 17.76
N GLY A 60 5.51 -5.55 17.16
CA GLY A 60 5.13 -4.15 17.10
C GLY A 60 5.96 -3.34 16.10
N ASN A 61 6.60 -4.00 15.12
CA ASN A 61 7.17 -3.31 13.96
C ASN A 61 6.04 -2.76 13.10
N ILE A 62 6.25 -1.57 12.55
CA ILE A 62 5.25 -0.82 11.80
C ILE A 62 5.76 -0.60 10.39
N LEU A 63 5.00 -1.02 9.39
CA LEU A 63 5.25 -0.71 8.00
C LEU A 63 4.20 0.27 7.48
N ILE A 64 4.62 1.13 6.56
CA ILE A 64 3.69 1.86 5.68
C ILE A 64 3.93 1.40 4.25
N VAL A 65 2.85 1.09 3.55
CA VAL A 65 2.85 0.81 2.12
C VAL A 65 1.97 1.84 1.42
N GLU A 66 2.56 2.60 0.50
CA GLU A 66 1.84 3.53 -0.39
C GLU A 66 1.55 2.85 -1.72
N VAL A 67 0.27 2.77 -2.09
CA VAL A 67 -0.19 2.11 -3.31
C VAL A 67 -0.20 3.13 -4.44
N LYS A 68 0.52 2.86 -5.53
CA LYS A 68 0.50 3.69 -6.73
C LYS A 68 -0.14 2.94 -7.88
N SER A 69 -1.29 3.42 -8.35
CA SER A 69 -2.04 2.78 -9.43
C SER A 69 -1.47 3.07 -10.84
N GLY A 70 -0.31 3.72 -10.91
CA GLY A 70 0.33 4.12 -12.16
C GLY A 70 1.29 5.28 -11.99
N VAL A 71 2.06 5.57 -13.04
CA VAL A 71 3.07 6.64 -13.04
C VAL A 71 2.50 8.03 -12.69
N PRO A 72 1.30 8.44 -13.17
CA PRO A 72 0.73 9.74 -12.79
C PRO A 72 0.48 9.88 -11.28
N ASP A 73 0.01 8.81 -10.63
CA ASP A 73 -0.25 8.77 -9.20
C ASP A 73 1.06 8.95 -8.41
N PHE A 74 2.08 8.15 -8.76
CA PHE A 74 3.43 8.29 -8.19
C PHE A 74 4.01 9.70 -8.36
N ARG A 75 3.90 10.29 -9.55
CA ARG A 75 4.41 11.65 -9.82
C ARG A 75 3.62 12.74 -9.09
N SER A 76 2.38 12.48 -8.71
CA SER A 76 1.57 13.45 -7.96
C SER A 76 1.88 13.44 -6.46
N ASP A 77 2.34 12.31 -5.93
CA ASP A 77 2.74 12.18 -4.53
C ASP A 77 4.12 12.78 -4.29
N GLN A 78 4.16 14.07 -4.00
CA GLN A 78 5.39 14.82 -3.76
C GLN A 78 5.82 14.82 -2.29
N LYS A 79 5.09 14.13 -1.42
CA LYS A 79 5.26 14.22 0.04
C LYS A 79 5.41 12.86 0.72
N TRP A 80 5.62 11.81 -0.06
CA TRP A 80 5.74 10.46 0.44
C TRP A 80 6.86 10.30 1.48
N GLN A 81 7.91 11.12 1.41
CA GLN A 81 9.02 11.08 2.36
C GLN A 81 8.55 11.37 3.79
N GLU A 82 7.47 12.16 3.97
CA GLU A 82 6.91 12.46 5.28
C GLU A 82 6.40 11.20 6.00
N TYR A 83 6.05 10.12 5.27
CA TYR A 83 5.61 8.86 5.86
C TYR A 83 6.73 8.08 6.57
N ARG A 84 8.01 8.31 6.21
CA ARG A 84 9.15 7.61 6.81
C ARG A 84 9.30 7.89 8.30
N GLU A 85 8.81 9.04 8.78
CA GLU A 85 8.82 9.35 10.21
C GLU A 85 7.79 8.56 11.03
N TRP A 86 6.93 7.78 10.37
CA TRP A 86 5.77 7.08 10.94
C TRP A 86 5.79 5.56 10.74
N CYS A 87 6.89 4.99 10.24
CA CYS A 87 7.08 3.55 10.10
C CYS A 87 8.54 3.16 10.37
N ASP A 88 8.76 1.87 10.64
CA ASP A 88 10.11 1.28 10.68
C ASP A 88 10.65 0.99 9.28
N ALA A 89 9.77 0.76 8.32
CA ALA A 89 10.11 0.53 6.93
C ALA A 89 8.97 1.00 6.02
N PHE A 90 9.34 1.66 4.93
CA PHE A 90 8.44 2.27 3.97
C PHE A 90 8.53 1.57 2.61
N TYR A 91 7.37 1.21 2.07
CA TYR A 91 7.25 0.54 0.78
C TYR A 91 6.36 1.35 -0.17
N PHE A 92 6.68 1.29 -1.45
CA PHE A 92 5.69 1.48 -2.50
C PHE A 92 5.12 0.13 -2.92
N ALA A 93 3.84 0.10 -3.30
CA ALA A 93 3.21 -1.02 -3.97
C ALA A 93 2.64 -0.60 -5.31
N VAL A 94 2.95 -1.36 -6.36
CA VAL A 94 2.56 -1.08 -7.75
C VAL A 94 2.08 -2.36 -8.43
N ASP A 95 1.51 -2.25 -9.62
CA ASP A 95 1.23 -3.41 -10.47
C ASP A 95 2.45 -3.84 -11.29
N ASP A 96 2.34 -4.96 -11.99
CA ASP A 96 3.40 -5.55 -12.82
C ASP A 96 3.73 -4.73 -14.08
N GLY A 97 2.81 -3.85 -14.50
CA GLY A 97 3.01 -2.90 -15.60
C GLY A 97 3.73 -1.61 -15.21
N PHE A 98 3.97 -1.36 -13.92
CA PHE A 98 4.62 -0.13 -13.47
C PHE A 98 6.14 -0.16 -13.70
N PRO A 99 6.74 0.91 -14.27
CA PRO A 99 8.20 1.01 -14.45
C PRO A 99 8.92 1.15 -13.10
N THR A 100 9.35 0.02 -12.55
CA THR A 100 9.92 -0.11 -11.20
C THR A 100 11.16 0.76 -10.95
N GLU A 101 11.90 1.10 -12.00
CA GLU A 101 13.06 2.00 -11.98
C GLU A 101 12.72 3.44 -11.57
N LEU A 102 11.44 3.84 -11.63
CA LEU A 102 11.00 5.13 -11.09
C LEU A 102 10.98 5.17 -9.57
N ILE A 103 10.92 4.01 -8.90
CA ILE A 103 10.83 3.93 -7.45
C ILE A 103 12.22 4.14 -6.83
N PRO A 104 12.40 5.13 -5.93
CA PRO A 104 13.68 5.41 -5.30
C PRO A 104 14.30 4.18 -4.64
N GLU A 105 15.61 3.98 -4.84
CA GLU A 105 16.35 2.80 -4.34
C GLU A 105 16.31 2.64 -2.82
N ASP A 106 16.14 3.74 -2.11
CA ASP A 106 16.03 3.79 -0.65
C ASP A 106 14.61 3.52 -0.13
N CYS A 107 13.68 3.11 -1.01
CA CYS A 107 12.36 2.59 -0.66
C CYS A 107 12.28 1.07 -0.90
N GLY A 108 11.48 0.39 -0.08
CA GLY A 108 11.03 -0.95 -0.42
C GLY A 108 10.05 -0.91 -1.60
N LEU A 109 9.99 -2.01 -2.33
CA LEU A 109 9.12 -2.16 -3.49
C LEU A 109 8.37 -3.49 -3.44
N ILE A 110 7.05 -3.39 -3.55
CA ILE A 110 6.13 -4.51 -3.67
C ILE A 110 5.46 -4.44 -5.05
N VAL A 111 5.45 -5.55 -5.78
CA VAL A 111 4.60 -5.70 -6.97
C VAL A 111 3.43 -6.60 -6.59
N ALA A 112 2.20 -6.15 -6.89
CA ALA A 112 0.99 -6.80 -6.41
C ALA A 112 -0.12 -6.81 -7.45
N ASP A 113 -0.99 -7.81 -7.33
CA ASP A 113 -2.22 -7.93 -8.08
C ASP A 113 -3.40 -8.33 -7.18
N ALA A 114 -4.54 -8.72 -7.76
CA ALA A 114 -5.71 -9.12 -6.98
C ALA A 114 -5.51 -10.44 -6.18
N TYR A 115 -4.47 -11.20 -6.48
CA TYR A 115 -4.22 -12.53 -5.95
C TYR A 115 -3.19 -12.50 -4.83
N GLY A 116 -2.09 -11.79 -5.00
CA GLY A 116 -1.00 -11.71 -4.03
C GLY A 116 -0.05 -10.55 -4.31
N ALA A 117 1.13 -10.62 -3.70
CA ALA A 117 2.19 -9.65 -3.94
C ALA A 117 3.55 -10.25 -3.63
N GLU A 118 4.58 -9.74 -4.31
CA GLU A 118 5.98 -10.09 -4.10
C GLU A 118 6.77 -8.84 -3.69
N VAL A 119 7.69 -9.02 -2.74
CA VAL A 119 8.63 -7.97 -2.34
C VAL A 119 9.84 -8.06 -3.27
N LEU A 120 9.94 -7.16 -4.24
CA LEU A 120 11.08 -7.12 -5.16
C LEU A 120 12.30 -6.46 -4.53
N ARG A 121 12.07 -5.54 -3.59
CA ARG A 121 13.13 -4.86 -2.84
C ARG A 121 12.69 -4.65 -1.40
N GLU A 122 13.47 -5.15 -0.44
CA GLU A 122 13.25 -4.89 0.97
C GLU A 122 13.53 -3.42 1.31
N ALA A 123 12.69 -2.83 2.15
CA ALA A 123 12.88 -1.46 2.60
C ALA A 123 14.03 -1.38 3.63
N PRO A 124 14.86 -0.32 3.59
CA PRO A 124 15.75 0.00 4.70
C PRO A 124 14.96 0.16 6.00
N VAL A 125 15.51 -0.39 7.09
CA VAL A 125 14.87 -0.32 8.41
C VAL A 125 15.39 0.88 9.18
N ALA A 126 14.49 1.80 9.52
CA ALA A 126 14.73 2.95 10.37
C ALA A 126 13.79 2.92 11.57
N LYS A 127 14.26 2.40 12.72
CA LYS A 127 13.39 2.14 13.87
C LYS A 127 12.72 3.41 14.40
N LEU A 128 11.39 3.34 14.59
CA LEU A 128 10.63 4.38 15.25
C LEU A 128 11.04 4.54 16.72
N ALA A 129 11.08 5.80 17.15
CA ALA A 129 11.16 6.15 18.56
C ALA A 129 10.00 5.51 19.36
N ALA A 130 10.31 4.99 20.54
CA ALA A 130 9.37 4.20 21.35
C ALA A 130 8.04 4.94 21.64
N ALA A 131 8.10 6.24 21.92
CA ALA A 131 6.90 7.05 22.18
C ALA A 131 5.98 7.14 20.95
N ARG A 132 6.56 7.31 19.75
CA ARG A 132 5.80 7.36 18.49
C ARG A 132 5.20 6.00 18.15
N ARG A 133 5.99 4.93 18.31
CA ARG A 133 5.51 3.54 18.16
C ARG A 133 4.30 3.27 19.05
N LYS A 134 4.41 3.55 20.35
CA LYS A 134 3.30 3.38 21.31
C LYS A 134 2.04 4.13 20.86
N THR A 135 2.21 5.36 20.39
CA THR A 135 1.10 6.19 19.91
C THR A 135 0.43 5.60 18.68
N LEU A 136 1.21 5.13 17.71
CA LEU A 136 0.70 4.51 16.50
C LEU A 136 -0.01 3.18 16.79
N LEU A 137 0.57 2.32 17.63
CA LEU A 137 -0.05 1.05 18.03
C LEU A 137 -1.41 1.29 18.70
N LEU A 138 -1.51 2.23 19.63
CA LEU A 138 -2.79 2.57 20.28
C LEU A 138 -3.82 3.09 19.28
N ARG A 139 -3.42 4.01 18.38
CA ARG A 139 -4.32 4.55 17.34
C ARG A 139 -4.78 3.46 16.38
N ALA A 140 -3.88 2.54 16.01
CA ALA A 140 -4.19 1.41 15.14
C ALA A 140 -5.17 0.47 15.82
N ALA A 141 -4.94 0.09 17.08
CA ALA A 141 -5.85 -0.75 17.86
C ALA A 141 -7.26 -0.13 17.95
N MET A 142 -7.35 1.16 18.34
CA MET A 142 -8.63 1.87 18.40
C MET A 142 -9.32 1.98 17.04
N THR A 143 -8.56 2.24 15.97
CA THR A 143 -9.12 2.35 14.61
C THR A 143 -9.60 1.00 14.10
N GLY A 144 -8.83 -0.07 14.31
CA GLY A 144 -9.18 -1.43 13.94
C GLY A 144 -10.43 -1.91 14.67
N ALA A 145 -10.45 -1.81 16.00
CA ALA A 145 -11.60 -2.16 16.82
C ALA A 145 -12.85 -1.35 16.43
N GLY A 146 -12.71 -0.03 16.24
CA GLY A 146 -13.83 0.82 15.82
C GLY A 146 -14.36 0.50 14.41
N ARG A 147 -13.51 0.03 13.49
CA ARG A 147 -13.94 -0.44 12.16
C ARG A 147 -14.67 -1.78 12.25
N LEU A 148 -14.13 -2.73 13.02
CA LEU A 148 -14.77 -4.03 13.25
C LEU A 148 -16.14 -3.85 13.90
N HIS A 149 -16.23 -3.02 14.94
CA HIS A 149 -17.49 -2.72 15.61
C HIS A 149 -18.56 -2.19 14.65
N ARG A 150 -18.23 -1.29 13.71
CA ARG A 150 -19.20 -0.81 12.71
C ARG A 150 -19.62 -1.87 11.69
N ILE A 151 -18.78 -2.89 11.45
CA ILE A 151 -19.14 -4.02 10.59
C ILE A 151 -20.09 -4.95 11.35
N GLU A 152 -19.83 -5.19 12.64
CA GLU A 152 -20.62 -6.08 13.50
C GLU A 152 -21.92 -5.45 13.99
N ASP A 153 -21.95 -4.12 14.18
CA ASP A 153 -23.13 -3.33 14.54
C ASP A 153 -23.27 -2.08 13.64
N PRO A 154 -23.80 -2.24 12.41
CA PRO A 154 -23.91 -1.14 11.44
C PRO A 154 -24.93 -0.05 11.83
N MET A 155 -25.86 -0.34 12.73
CA MET A 155 -26.90 0.60 13.16
C MET A 155 -26.47 1.46 14.35
N PHE A 156 -25.37 1.10 15.01
CA PHE A 156 -24.81 1.89 16.09
C PHE A 156 -24.38 3.28 15.59
N THR A 157 -25.03 4.30 16.13
CA THR A 157 -24.65 5.70 15.94
C THR A 157 -24.11 6.24 17.25
N GLN A 158 -22.79 6.49 17.29
CA GLN A 158 -22.19 7.13 18.44
C GLN A 158 -22.60 8.61 18.45
N SER A 159 -23.31 9.04 19.49
CA SER A 159 -23.53 10.46 19.74
C SER A 159 -22.17 11.14 19.99
N SER A 160 -21.97 12.36 19.48
CA SER A 160 -20.78 13.14 19.82
C SER A 160 -20.65 13.24 21.35
N PRO A 161 -19.44 13.12 21.92
CA PRO A 161 -19.26 13.31 23.36
C PRO A 161 -19.83 14.68 23.75
N THR A 162 -20.73 14.71 24.71
CA THR A 162 -21.13 15.96 25.35
C THR A 162 -19.91 16.43 26.14
N VAL A 163 -19.21 17.44 25.62
CA VAL A 163 -18.16 18.17 26.33
C VAL A 163 -18.80 19.07 27.36
#